data_AF-A0A920S0D7-F1
#
_entry.id   AF-A0A920S0D7-F1
#
_cell.length_a   1.000
_cell.length_b   1.000
_cell.length_c   1.000
_cell.angle_alpha   90.00
_cell.angle_beta   90.00
_cell.angle_gamma   90.00
#
_symmetry.space_group_name_H-M   'P 1'
#
loop_
_entity.id
_entity.type
_entity.pdbx_description
1 polymer ?
#
loop_
_entity_poly.entity_id
_entity_poly.type
_entity_poly.pdbx_seq_one_letter_code
_entity_poly.pdbx_strand_id
1 'polypeptide(L)'
;MPIILLFQQANDSEKKQLKNIFKQDIRSTHDLSVILKLISKYKIISKCYKKAEHFINLASNSLSIFKNSKEKKNLENLTSFSLERSF
;
A
#
# COMPACT_ATOMS: atom_id res chain seq x y z
N MET A 1 0.76 -0.34 5.87
CA MET A 1 0.30 0.83 5.09
C MET A 1 -1.22 0.86 4.86
N PRO A 2 -1.89 -0.22 4.40
CA PRO A 2 -3.33 -0.17 4.09
C PRO A 2 -4.20 0.31 5.25
N ILE A 3 -3.99 -0.25 6.45
CA ILE A 3 -4.76 0.12 7.65
C ILE A 3 -4.55 1.58 8.07
N ILE A 4 -3.32 2.11 7.92
CA ILE A 4 -3.03 3.50 8.27
C ILE A 4 -3.79 4.45 7.34
N LEU A 5 -3.76 4.19 6.03
CA LEU A 5 -4.51 4.98 5.06
C LEU A 5 -6.03 4.84 5.25
N LEU A 6 -6.49 3.64 5.59
CA LEU A 6 -7.88 3.42 5.96
C LEU A 6 -8.27 4.29 7.16
N PHE A 7 -7.50 4.25 8.23
CA PHE A 7 -7.76 4.98 9.45
C PHE A 7 -7.78 6.51 9.23
N GLN A 8 -6.93 7.03 8.35
CA GLN A 8 -6.94 8.45 7.97
C GLN A 8 -8.22 8.89 7.26
N GLN A 9 -8.86 8.00 6.50
CA GLN A 9 -10.01 8.31 5.64
C GLN A 9 -11.36 7.89 6.24
N ALA A 10 -11.33 6.98 7.20
CA ALA A 10 -12.51 6.51 7.91
C ALA A 10 -13.16 7.65 8.72
N ASN A 11 -14.48 7.60 8.86
CA ASN A 11 -15.19 8.53 9.74
C ASN A 11 -14.95 8.19 11.22
N ASP A 12 -15.43 9.02 12.14
CA ASP A 12 -15.13 8.85 13.56
C ASP A 12 -15.73 7.57 14.16
N SER A 13 -16.90 7.13 13.68
CA SER A 13 -17.51 5.87 14.10
C SER A 13 -16.67 4.67 13.65
N GLU A 14 -16.26 4.66 12.39
CA GLU A 14 -15.40 3.61 11.83
C GLU A 14 -14.00 3.63 12.46
N LYS A 15 -13.43 4.81 12.76
CA LYS A 15 -12.17 4.92 13.51
C LYS A 15 -12.30 4.32 14.90
N LYS A 16 -13.41 4.56 15.59
CA LYS A 16 -13.67 3.94 16.91
C LYS A 16 -13.78 2.42 16.78
N GLN A 17 -14.50 1.93 15.78
CA GLN A 17 -14.60 0.50 15.49
C GLN A 17 -13.24 -0.12 15.19
N LEU A 18 -12.43 0.50 14.32
CA LEU A 18 -11.06 0.06 14.02
C LEU A 18 -10.21 0.03 15.29
N LYS A 19 -10.21 1.08 16.12
CA LYS A 19 -9.47 1.09 17.39
C LYS A 19 -9.88 -0.06 18.29
N ASN A 20 -11.19 -0.33 18.40
CA ASN A 20 -11.68 -1.42 19.23
C ASN A 20 -11.18 -2.77 18.71
N ILE A 21 -11.30 -3.03 17.40
CA ILE A 21 -10.80 -4.26 16.77
C ILE A 21 -9.29 -4.44 16.99
N PHE A 22 -8.49 -3.38 16.80
CA PHE A 22 -7.03 -3.47 16.93
C PHE A 22 -6.53 -3.53 18.39
N LYS A 23 -7.38 -3.18 19.37
CA LYS A 23 -7.07 -3.29 20.80
C LYS A 23 -7.45 -4.65 21.41
N GLN A 24 -8.25 -5.46 20.71
CA GLN A 24 -8.60 -6.79 21.16
C GLN A 24 -7.39 -7.73 21.10
N ASP A 25 -7.21 -8.54 22.12
CA ASP A 25 -6.17 -9.58 22.13
C ASP A 25 -6.45 -10.68 21.10
N ILE A 26 -7.74 -11.07 20.99
CA ILE A 26 -8.22 -12.08 20.04
C ILE A 26 -9.23 -11.43 19.09
N ARG A 27 -9.01 -11.60 17.78
CA ARG A 27 -9.87 -11.07 16.72
C ARG A 27 -10.55 -12.20 15.96
N SER A 28 -11.81 -12.00 15.62
CA SER A 28 -12.64 -12.96 14.90
C SER A 28 -12.53 -12.81 13.39
N THR A 29 -13.05 -13.78 12.66
CA THR A 29 -13.23 -13.69 11.20
C THR A 29 -14.22 -12.58 10.81
N HIS A 30 -15.16 -12.24 11.69
CA HIS A 30 -16.06 -11.11 11.50
C HIS A 30 -15.29 -9.79 11.50
N ASP A 31 -14.35 -9.61 12.42
CA ASP A 31 -13.51 -8.39 12.51
C ASP A 31 -12.68 -8.20 11.23
N LEU A 32 -12.14 -9.29 10.69
CA LEU A 32 -11.46 -9.26 9.40
C LEU A 32 -12.40 -8.86 8.27
N SER A 33 -13.61 -9.45 8.21
CA SER A 33 -14.62 -9.11 7.20
C SER A 33 -15.00 -7.63 7.24
N VAL A 34 -15.17 -7.06 8.43
CA VAL A 34 -15.41 -5.62 8.62
C VAL A 34 -14.27 -4.80 8.03
N ILE A 35 -13.01 -5.11 8.39
CA ILE A 35 -11.85 -4.39 7.88
C ILE A 35 -11.77 -4.48 6.35
N LEU A 36 -11.99 -5.66 5.76
CA LEU A 36 -11.97 -5.85 4.31
C LEU A 36 -13.07 -5.05 3.61
N LYS A 37 -14.28 -4.98 4.17
CA LYS A 37 -15.36 -4.13 3.67
C LYS A 37 -14.97 -2.66 3.68
N LEU A 38 -14.33 -2.19 4.76
CA LEU A 38 -13.84 -0.81 4.86
C LEU A 38 -12.70 -0.53 3.86
N ILE A 39 -11.74 -1.45 3.71
CA ILE A 39 -10.67 -1.36 2.71
C ILE A 39 -11.26 -1.22 1.30
N SER A 40 -12.29 -2.00 0.98
CA SER A 40 -13.01 -1.95 -0.29
C SER A 40 -13.76 -0.62 -0.46
N LYS A 41 -14.57 -0.22 0.53
CA LYS A 41 -15.33 1.03 0.56
C LYS A 41 -14.46 2.25 0.24
N TYR A 42 -13.27 2.32 0.86
CA TYR A 42 -12.36 3.45 0.69
C TYR A 42 -11.33 3.28 -0.45
N LYS A 43 -11.41 2.17 -1.21
CA LYS A 43 -10.49 1.82 -2.31
C LYS A 43 -9.02 1.88 -1.88
N ILE A 44 -8.73 1.39 -0.68
CA ILE A 44 -7.43 1.56 -0.02
C ILE A 44 -6.30 0.84 -0.77
N ILE A 45 -6.57 -0.33 -1.34
CA ILE A 45 -5.57 -1.09 -2.11
C ILE A 45 -5.07 -0.27 -3.31
N SER A 46 -5.99 0.27 -4.11
CA SER A 46 -5.63 1.14 -5.24
C SER A 46 -4.81 2.37 -4.80
N LYS A 47 -5.15 2.98 -3.66
CA LYS A 47 -4.38 4.10 -3.10
C LYS A 47 -2.99 3.69 -2.62
N CYS A 48 -2.83 2.48 -2.09
CA CYS A 48 -1.52 1.92 -1.77
C CYS A 48 -0.67 1.72 -3.02
N TYR A 49 -1.25 1.21 -4.11
CA TYR A 49 -0.56 1.07 -5.40
C TYR A 49 -0.09 2.42 -5.93
N LYS A 50 -0.95 3.44 -5.95
CA LYS A 50 -0.54 4.81 -6.34
C LYS A 50 0.62 5.36 -5.51
N LYS A 51 0.64 5.04 -4.21
CA LYS A 51 1.75 5.45 -3.33
C LYS A 51 3.04 4.66 -3.63
N ALA A 52 2.92 3.38 -3.97
CA ALA A 52 4.06 2.57 -4.41
C ALA A 52 4.61 3.04 -5.76
N GLU A 53 3.75 3.38 -6.73
CA GLU A 53 4.11 4.03 -8.01
C GLU A 53 4.95 5.27 -7.81
N HIS A 54 4.58 6.13 -6.85
CA HIS A 54 5.36 7.32 -6.53
C HIS A 54 6.80 6.98 -6.11
N PHE A 55 7.00 6.00 -5.22
CA PHE A 55 8.34 5.60 -4.77
C PHE A 55 9.15 4.94 -5.88
N ILE A 56 8.51 4.19 -6.77
CA ILE A 56 9.18 3.60 -7.93
C ILE A 56 9.58 4.66 -8.95
N ASN A 57 8.73 5.65 -9.20
CA ASN A 57 9.11 6.78 -10.04
C ASN A 57 10.29 7.57 -9.43
N LEU A 58 10.33 7.74 -8.11
CA LEU A 58 11.47 8.36 -7.43
C LEU A 58 12.76 7.53 -7.59
N ALA A 59 12.68 6.21 -7.45
CA ALA A 59 13.81 5.31 -7.65
C ALA A 59 14.30 5.35 -9.11
N SER A 60 13.40 5.25 -10.09
CA SER A 60 13.72 5.36 -11.52
C SER A 60 14.35 6.70 -11.87
N ASN A 61 13.80 7.80 -11.35
CA ASN A 61 14.38 9.14 -11.55
C ASN A 61 15.78 9.27 -10.94
N SER A 62 16.05 8.59 -9.82
CA SER A 62 17.39 8.58 -9.20
C SER A 62 18.43 7.88 -10.09
N LEU A 63 18.01 6.97 -10.97
CA LEU A 63 18.89 6.31 -11.94
C LEU A 63 19.21 7.19 -13.15
N SER A 64 18.52 8.32 -13.34
CA SER A 64 18.71 9.20 -14.50
C SER A 64 20.12 9.80 -14.60
N ILE A 65 20.80 9.98 -13.45
CA ILE A 65 22.17 10.51 -13.38
C ILE A 65 23.21 9.57 -13.99
N PHE A 66 22.92 8.26 -14.07
CA PHE A 66 23.83 7.28 -14.63
C PHE A 66 23.71 7.21 -16.15
N LYS A 67 24.85 7.03 -16.83
CA LYS A 67 24.89 6.74 -18.26
C LYS A 67 24.16 5.42 -18.56
N ASN A 68 23.68 5.26 -19.80
CA ASN A 68 23.05 4.02 -20.21
C ASN A 68 24.04 2.85 -20.15
N SER A 69 23.74 1.84 -19.34
CA SER A 69 24.56 0.63 -19.16
C SER A 69 23.67 -0.58 -18.87
N LYS A 70 24.23 -1.78 -18.95
CA LYS A 70 23.52 -3.02 -18.61
C LYS A 70 23.07 -3.01 -17.14
N GLU A 71 23.91 -2.51 -16.25
CA GLU A 71 23.65 -2.40 -14.81
C GLU A 71 22.51 -1.42 -14.54
N LYS A 72 22.51 -0.24 -15.20
CA LYS A 72 21.41 0.72 -15.10
C LYS A 72 20.08 0.08 -15.50
N LYS A 73 20.06 -0.61 -16.66
CA LYS A 73 18.85 -1.29 -17.15
C LYS A 73 18.36 -2.39 -16.22
N ASN A 74 19.29 -3.15 -15.60
CA ASN A 74 18.94 -4.16 -14.60
C ASN A 74 18.28 -3.52 -13.37
N LEU A 75 18.79 -2.38 -12.89
CA LEU A 75 18.21 -1.66 -11.75
C LEU A 75 16.83 -1.07 -12.08
N GLU A 76 16.64 -0.54 -13.28
CA GLU A 76 15.33 -0.07 -13.78
C GLU A 76 14.31 -1.23 -13.81
N ASN A 77 14.71 -2.38 -14.35
CA ASN A 77 13.85 -3.58 -14.39
C ASN A 77 13.47 -4.07 -13.00
N LEU A 78 14.41 -4.11 -12.05
CA LEU A 78 14.14 -4.48 -10.65
C LEU A 78 13.17 -3.50 -9.98
N THR A 79 13.30 -2.22 -10.29
CA THR A 79 12.44 -1.16 -9.76
C THR A 79 11.00 -1.34 -10.28
N SER A 80 10.81 -1.56 -11.58
CA SER A 80 9.49 -1.81 -12.16
C SER A 80 8.84 -3.11 -11.66
N PHE A 81 9.63 -4.19 -11.56
CA PHE A 81 9.15 -5.48 -11.05
C PHE A 81 8.59 -5.40 -9.62
N SER A 82 9.05 -4.44 -8.81
CA SER A 82 8.62 -4.28 -7.42
C SER A 82 7.14 -3.88 -7.28
N LEU A 83 6.50 -3.32 -8.32
CA LEU A 83 5.05 -3.03 -8.37
C LEU A 83 4.22 -4.16 -8.98
N GLU A 84 4.78 -4.81 -10.00
CA GLU A 84 4.08 -5.76 -10.85
C GLU A 84 4.01 -7.18 -10.27
N ARG A 85 4.30 -7.38 -8.98
CA ARG A 85 4.10 -8.68 -8.32
C ARG A 85 2.61 -9.00 -8.20
N SER A 86 2.00 -9.37 -9.31
CA SER A 86 0.87 -10.28 -9.40
C SER A 86 1.40 -11.70 -9.29
N PHE A 87 0.98 -12.43 -8.25
CA PHE A 87 1.08 -13.89 -8.22
C PHE A 87 0.01 -14.49 -9.12
#